data_AF-A0A0A6PJT7-F1
#
_entry.id   AF-A0A0A6PJT7-F1
#
_cell.length_a   1.000
_cell.length_b   1.000
_cell.length_c   1.000
_cell.angle_alpha   90.00
_cell.angle_beta   90.00
_cell.angle_gamma   90.00
#
_symmetry.space_group_name_H-M   'P 1'
#
loop_
_entity.id
_entity.type
_entity.pdbx_description
1 polymer ?
#
loop_
_entity_poly.entity_id
_entity_poly.type
_entity_poly.pdbx_seq_one_letter_code
_entity_poly.pdbx_strand_id
1 'polypeptide(L)'
;MAKKTFENIELELDFTTSTFTLKKIVAADTTIPDDAIETIEKEGLRVGLRGCVAAESRTVTCHLLLTSIEFDRTVKFYGNYGEYSSAAFDNFGNQYIPTKVTIGKGEGTSYLEQRVVADVATRTTIRFENLSTQATSLSLLELSFRVDDTPFSIKFRDIPF
;
A
#
# COMPACT_ATOMS: atom_id res chain seq x y z
N MET A 1 10.83 26.28 -1.91
CA MET A 1 11.51 25.47 -2.95
C MET A 1 10.71 24.19 -3.15
N ALA A 2 10.39 23.82 -4.39
CA ALA A 2 9.71 22.55 -4.67
C ALA A 2 10.73 21.40 -4.58
N LYS A 3 10.49 20.44 -3.69
CA LYS A 3 11.30 19.22 -3.56
C LYS A 3 10.74 18.18 -4.55
N LYS A 4 11.59 17.62 -5.42
CA LYS A 4 11.21 16.52 -6.33
C LYS A 4 12.01 15.27 -5.99
N THR A 5 11.34 14.13 -5.92
CA THR A 5 11.93 12.81 -5.69
C THR A 5 12.09 12.09 -7.03
N PHE A 6 13.19 11.36 -7.21
CA PHE A 6 13.55 10.70 -8.46
C PHE A 6 13.98 9.27 -8.15
N GLU A 7 13.53 8.29 -8.96
CA GLU A 7 13.82 6.87 -8.74
C GLU A 7 15.11 6.42 -9.43
N ASN A 8 15.44 7.02 -10.57
CA ASN A 8 16.64 6.69 -11.33
C ASN A 8 17.39 7.98 -11.70
N ILE A 9 18.65 8.05 -11.26
CA ILE A 9 19.58 9.14 -11.57
C ILE A 9 20.79 8.54 -12.28
N GLU A 10 21.03 8.96 -13.52
CA GLU A 10 22.22 8.58 -14.27
C GLU A 10 23.22 9.75 -14.26
N LEU A 11 24.41 9.48 -13.73
CA LEU A 11 25.51 10.44 -13.61
C LEU A 11 26.68 9.98 -14.45
N GLU A 12 27.29 10.90 -15.19
CA GLU A 12 28.61 10.71 -15.79
C GLU A 12 29.63 11.52 -14.98
N LEU A 13 30.73 10.88 -14.60
CA LEU A 13 31.81 11.50 -13.84
C LEU A 13 33.01 11.70 -14.75
N ASP A 14 33.49 12.94 -14.87
CA ASP A 14 34.76 13.26 -15.51
C ASP A 14 35.81 13.55 -14.44
N PHE A 15 36.67 12.57 -14.20
CA PHE A 15 37.76 12.68 -13.22
C PHE A 15 38.92 13.57 -13.68
N THR A 16 39.02 13.85 -14.98
CA THR A 16 40.06 14.72 -15.54
C THR A 16 39.82 16.16 -15.15
N THR A 17 38.55 16.57 -15.19
CA THR A 17 38.10 17.92 -14.82
C THR A 17 37.52 17.98 -13.42
N SER A 18 37.37 16.83 -12.74
CA SER A 18 36.66 16.71 -11.45
C SER A 18 35.23 17.26 -11.54
N THR A 19 34.56 17.01 -12.66
CA THR A 19 33.17 17.43 -12.88
C THR A 19 32.25 16.22 -12.97
N PHE A 20 30.95 16.46 -12.79
CA PHE A 20 29.92 15.48 -13.09
C PHE A 20 28.85 16.09 -14.00
N THR A 21 28.29 15.26 -14.86
CA THR A 21 27.17 15.59 -15.72
C THR A 21 26.00 14.71 -15.38
N LEU A 22 24.86 15.34 -15.11
CA LEU A 22 23.60 14.66 -14.94
C LEU A 22 23.07 14.25 -16.32
N LYS A 23 23.10 12.95 -16.64
CA LYS A 23 22.69 12.44 -17.96
C LYS A 23 21.20 12.21 -18.04
N LYS A 24 20.63 11.68 -16.97
CA LYS A 24 19.21 11.34 -16.93
C LYS A 24 18.67 11.49 -15.52
N ILE A 25 17.51 12.12 -15.44
CA ILE A 25 16.67 12.06 -14.25
C ILE A 25 15.33 11.48 -14.69
N VAL A 26 14.92 10.39 -14.06
CA VAL A 26 13.56 9.85 -14.21
C VAL A 26 12.76 10.30 -13.00
N ALA A 27 11.68 11.05 -13.24
CA ALA A 27 10.69 11.33 -12.20
C ALA A 27 10.23 10.02 -11.58
N ALA A 28 10.07 9.97 -10.26
CA ALA A 28 9.45 8.81 -9.63
C ALA A 28 8.11 8.52 -10.32
N ASP A 29 7.90 7.30 -10.77
CA ASP A 29 6.62 6.93 -11.36
C ASP A 29 5.59 6.85 -10.24
N THR A 30 4.79 7.91 -10.11
CA THR A 30 3.72 7.97 -9.11
C THR A 30 2.46 7.23 -9.57
N THR A 31 2.51 6.55 -10.72
CA THR A 31 1.37 5.75 -11.18
C THR A 31 1.34 4.42 -10.45
N ILE A 32 0.16 4.02 -9.98
CA ILE A 32 -0.02 2.72 -9.36
C ILE A 32 -0.05 1.67 -10.48
N PRO A 33 0.90 0.71 -10.53
CA PRO A 33 0.95 -0.32 -11.57
C PRO A 33 -0.34 -1.13 -11.57
N ASP A 34 -0.81 -1.63 -12.71
CA ASP A 34 -2.05 -2.42 -12.78
C ASP A 34 -1.95 -3.76 -12.07
N ASP A 35 -0.76 -4.35 -12.08
CA ASP A 35 -0.43 -5.60 -11.39
C ASP A 35 0.13 -5.35 -9.97
N ALA A 36 0.14 -6.40 -9.16
CA ALA A 36 0.72 -6.37 -7.83
C ALA A 36 2.25 -6.45 -7.88
N ILE A 37 2.92 -5.59 -7.10
CA ILE A 37 4.38 -5.59 -6.89
C ILE A 37 4.82 -6.67 -5.89
N GLU A 38 3.93 -7.03 -4.97
CA GLU A 38 4.14 -8.12 -4.01
C GLU A 38 2.79 -8.80 -3.77
N THR A 39 2.80 -10.12 -3.63
CA THR A 39 1.57 -10.91 -3.41
C THR A 39 1.78 -11.92 -2.31
N ILE A 40 0.81 -11.99 -1.39
CA ILE A 40 0.76 -12.96 -0.29
C ILE A 40 -0.55 -13.74 -0.39
N GLU A 41 -0.47 -15.06 -0.29
CA GLU A 41 -1.64 -15.94 -0.23
C GLU A 41 -1.82 -16.50 1.18
N LYS A 42 -3.04 -16.39 1.71
CA LYS A 42 -3.37 -16.90 3.06
C LYS A 42 -4.88 -17.12 3.19
N GLU A 43 -5.27 -18.21 3.85
CA GLU A 43 -6.69 -18.59 4.05
C GLU A 43 -7.55 -18.55 2.76
N GLY A 44 -6.99 -18.99 1.62
CA GLY A 44 -7.71 -19.00 0.34
C GLY A 44 -7.95 -17.61 -0.27
N LEU A 45 -7.30 -16.57 0.25
CA LEU A 45 -7.30 -15.22 -0.30
C LEU A 45 -5.89 -14.85 -0.76
N ARG A 46 -5.77 -14.43 -2.02
CA ARG A 46 -4.57 -13.80 -2.57
C ARG A 46 -4.68 -12.29 -2.40
N VAL A 47 -3.72 -11.68 -1.73
CA VAL A 47 -3.64 -10.23 -1.53
C VAL A 47 -2.39 -9.69 -2.21
N GLY A 48 -2.60 -8.95 -3.29
CA GLY A 48 -1.55 -8.27 -4.05
C GLY A 48 -1.44 -6.81 -3.68
N LEU A 49 -0.31 -6.35 -3.17
CA LEU A 49 0.01 -4.93 -3.02
C LEU A 49 0.39 -4.36 -4.39
N ARG A 50 -0.25 -3.27 -4.80
CA ARG A 50 0.11 -2.52 -6.02
C ARG A 50 1.04 -1.34 -5.71
N GLY A 51 0.96 -0.78 -4.50
CA GLY A 51 1.74 0.36 -4.06
C GLY A 51 0.92 1.31 -3.20
N CYS A 52 1.53 2.40 -2.75
CA CYS A 52 0.88 3.44 -1.97
C CYS A 52 1.17 4.81 -2.59
N VAL A 53 0.22 5.74 -2.49
CA VAL A 53 0.38 7.13 -2.97
C VAL A 53 0.12 8.10 -1.83
N ALA A 54 1.03 9.04 -1.60
CA ALA A 54 0.75 10.22 -0.78
C ALA A 54 0.05 11.34 -1.58
N ALA A 55 -1.04 11.84 -1.03
CA ALA A 55 -1.65 13.10 -1.45
C ALA A 55 -1.06 14.29 -0.67
N GLU A 56 -1.31 15.51 -1.16
CA GLU A 56 -0.79 16.76 -0.57
C GLU A 56 -1.17 16.94 0.91
N SER A 57 -2.31 16.38 1.33
CA SER A 57 -2.82 16.39 2.71
C SER A 57 -2.15 15.39 3.65
N ARG A 58 -1.01 14.79 3.26
CA ARG A 58 -0.35 13.69 4.01
C ARG A 58 -1.28 12.51 4.25
N THR A 59 -2.18 12.31 3.30
CA THR A 59 -3.04 11.14 3.21
C THR A 59 -2.33 10.11 2.35
N VAL A 60 -2.03 8.95 2.91
CA VAL A 60 -1.46 7.83 2.15
C VAL A 60 -2.56 6.83 1.86
N THR A 61 -2.75 6.50 0.59
CA THR A 61 -3.67 5.45 0.16
C THR A 61 -2.87 4.31 -0.44
N CYS A 62 -2.97 3.13 0.17
CA CYS A 62 -2.39 1.91 -0.37
C CYS A 62 -3.42 1.16 -1.22
N HIS A 63 -2.99 0.71 -2.38
CA HIS A 63 -3.79 0.04 -3.38
C HIS A 63 -3.48 -1.45 -3.40
N LEU A 64 -4.53 -2.25 -3.33
CA LEU A 64 -4.47 -3.70 -3.21
C LEU A 64 -5.35 -4.36 -4.28
N LEU A 65 -5.05 -5.62 -4.57
CA LEU A 65 -5.90 -6.56 -5.30
C LEU A 65 -6.23 -7.72 -4.38
N LEU A 66 -7.51 -7.94 -4.14
CA LEU A 66 -7.99 -9.13 -3.44
C LEU A 66 -8.53 -10.11 -4.47
N THR A 67 -8.04 -11.35 -4.46
CA THR A 67 -8.54 -12.41 -5.32
C THR A 67 -8.88 -13.62 -4.46
N SER A 68 -10.14 -14.05 -4.48
CA SER A 68 -10.54 -15.28 -3.81
C SER A 68 -10.09 -16.48 -4.66
N ILE A 69 -9.49 -17.48 -4.04
CA ILE A 69 -8.96 -18.66 -4.74
C ILE A 69 -10.03 -19.75 -4.80
N GLU A 70 -10.31 -20.25 -6.01
CA GLU A 70 -11.23 -21.36 -6.36
C GLU A 70 -12.72 -21.13 -6.10
N PHE A 71 -13.10 -20.42 -5.04
CA PHE A 71 -14.49 -20.23 -4.62
C PHE A 71 -14.77 -18.78 -4.27
N ASP A 72 -16.02 -18.37 -4.39
CA ASP A 72 -16.48 -17.11 -3.84
C ASP A 72 -16.36 -17.14 -2.32
N ARG A 73 -15.85 -16.07 -1.71
CA ARG A 73 -15.66 -16.00 -0.26
C ARG A 73 -16.19 -14.70 0.31
N THR A 74 -16.65 -14.76 1.56
CA THR A 74 -16.98 -13.55 2.31
C THR A 74 -15.72 -13.05 3.01
N VAL A 75 -15.26 -11.87 2.61
CA VAL A 75 -14.06 -11.23 3.13
C VAL A 75 -14.45 -10.03 3.98
N LYS A 76 -14.03 -10.03 5.23
CA LYS A 76 -14.02 -8.86 6.11
C LYS A 76 -12.62 -8.25 6.10
N PHE A 77 -12.52 -7.00 5.68
CA PHE A 77 -11.29 -6.22 5.77
C PHE A 77 -11.44 -5.20 6.90
N TYR A 78 -10.59 -5.31 7.93
CA TYR A 78 -10.67 -4.47 9.11
C TYR A 78 -9.79 -3.24 8.96
N GLY A 79 -10.40 -2.06 9.10
CA GLY A 79 -9.71 -0.79 9.27
C GLY A 79 -9.34 -0.58 10.73
N ASN A 80 -10.19 0.13 11.47
CA ASN A 80 -10.04 0.41 12.90
C ASN A 80 -11.15 -0.29 13.72
N TYR A 81 -10.92 -1.55 14.11
CA TYR A 81 -11.87 -2.37 14.86
C TYR A 81 -11.19 -3.12 16.01
N GLY A 82 -10.91 -2.41 17.10
CA GLY A 82 -10.37 -2.99 18.33
C GLY A 82 -9.10 -3.82 18.07
N GLU A 83 -9.10 -5.06 18.55
CA GLU A 83 -7.98 -5.99 18.40
C GLU A 83 -7.71 -6.46 16.96
N TYR A 84 -8.68 -6.31 16.05
CA TYR A 84 -8.55 -6.72 14.64
C TYR A 84 -8.16 -5.57 13.72
N SER A 85 -7.49 -4.54 14.21
CA SER A 85 -7.21 -3.35 13.39
C SER A 85 -6.01 -3.55 12.47
N SER A 86 -6.11 -3.03 11.24
CA SER A 86 -4.94 -2.83 10.39
C SER A 86 -4.10 -1.65 10.89
N ALA A 87 -2.82 -1.63 10.57
CA ALA A 87 -1.92 -0.56 10.99
C ALA A 87 -0.82 -0.33 9.95
N ALA A 88 -0.34 0.91 9.89
CA ALA A 88 0.86 1.27 9.15
C ALA A 88 1.89 1.89 10.08
N PHE A 89 3.16 1.63 9.83
CA PHE A 89 4.29 2.24 10.54
C PHE A 89 5.17 2.94 9.52
N ASP A 90 5.48 4.22 9.75
CA ASP A 90 6.40 4.95 8.86
C ASP A 90 7.87 4.57 9.13
N ASN A 91 8.78 5.16 8.35
CA ASN A 91 10.22 4.98 8.50
C ASN A 91 10.83 5.66 9.73
N PHE A 92 10.02 6.36 10.55
CA PHE A 92 10.41 6.91 11.85
C PHE A 92 9.79 6.13 13.02
N GLY A 93 9.04 5.06 12.73
CA GLY A 93 8.37 4.24 13.73
C GLY A 93 7.06 4.81 14.25
N ASN A 94 6.51 5.87 13.64
CA ASN A 94 5.18 6.36 13.99
C ASN A 94 4.13 5.39 13.48
N GLN A 95 3.17 5.04 14.35
CA GLN A 95 2.05 4.18 14.01
C GLN A 95 0.84 5.01 13.53
N TYR A 96 0.19 4.52 12.48
CA TYR A 96 -1.01 5.10 11.90
C TYR A 96 -2.11 4.06 11.84
N ILE A 97 -3.31 4.48 12.25
CA ILE A 97 -4.54 3.70 12.14
C ILE A 97 -5.26 4.13 10.86
N PRO A 98 -5.79 3.20 10.07
CA PRO A 98 -6.51 3.55 8.86
C PRO A 98 -7.81 4.29 9.16
N THR A 99 -8.13 5.27 8.32
CA THR A 99 -9.38 6.05 8.39
C THR A 99 -10.45 5.51 7.45
N LYS A 100 -10.06 4.73 6.44
CA LYS A 100 -10.97 4.15 5.45
C LYS A 100 -10.40 2.88 4.82
N VAL A 101 -11.26 1.91 4.57
CA VAL A 101 -11.01 0.74 3.72
C VAL A 101 -12.06 0.67 2.61
N THR A 102 -11.70 0.10 1.47
CA THR A 102 -12.62 -0.16 0.35
C THR A 102 -12.39 -1.55 -0.23
N ILE A 103 -13.47 -2.19 -0.71
CA ILE A 103 -13.44 -3.42 -1.52
C ILE A 103 -14.41 -3.19 -2.68
N GLY A 104 -13.92 -3.19 -3.92
CA GLY A 104 -14.73 -2.84 -5.09
C GLY A 104 -15.37 -1.45 -4.95
N LYS A 105 -16.70 -1.40 -4.80
CA LYS A 105 -17.47 -0.17 -4.57
C LYS A 105 -17.88 0.06 -3.11
N GLY A 106 -17.64 -0.92 -2.22
CA GLY A 106 -17.94 -0.80 -0.80
C GLY A 106 -16.89 0.03 -0.07
N GLU A 107 -17.30 0.68 1.01
CA GLU A 107 -16.40 1.42 1.89
C GLU A 107 -16.78 1.26 3.36
N GLY A 108 -15.78 1.34 4.24
CA GLY A 108 -15.97 1.28 5.69
C GLY A 108 -14.84 1.96 6.45
N THR A 109 -15.11 2.35 7.69
CA THR A 109 -14.10 2.94 8.59
C THR A 109 -13.54 1.89 9.55
N SER A 110 -14.42 1.17 10.25
CA SER A 110 -13.99 0.11 11.19
C SER A 110 -13.71 -1.20 10.49
N TYR A 111 -14.62 -1.66 9.64
CA TYR A 111 -14.44 -2.81 8.77
C TYR A 111 -15.39 -2.71 7.58
N LEU A 112 -15.12 -3.51 6.56
CA LEU A 112 -16.01 -3.73 5.42
C LEU A 112 -16.11 -5.22 5.16
N GLU A 113 -17.34 -5.74 5.05
CA GLU A 113 -17.63 -7.12 4.66
C GLU A 113 -18.13 -7.15 3.23
N GLN A 114 -17.53 -7.99 2.38
CA GLN A 114 -17.94 -8.13 1.00
C GLN A 114 -17.67 -9.53 0.45
N ARG A 115 -18.54 -10.00 -0.45
CA ARG A 115 -18.29 -11.19 -1.25
C ARG A 115 -17.26 -10.87 -2.33
N VAL A 116 -16.15 -11.60 -2.32
CA VAL A 116 -15.13 -11.56 -3.37
C VAL A 116 -15.34 -12.77 -4.27
N VAL A 117 -15.53 -12.53 -5.57
CA VAL A 117 -15.78 -13.57 -6.57
C VAL A 117 -14.50 -14.36 -6.85
N ALA A 118 -14.63 -15.68 -7.00
CA ALA A 118 -13.52 -16.57 -7.32
C ALA A 118 -12.75 -16.07 -8.55
N ASP A 119 -11.42 -16.05 -8.45
CA ASP A 119 -10.47 -15.77 -9.53
C ASP A 119 -10.65 -14.38 -10.22
N VAL A 120 -11.43 -13.48 -9.62
CA VAL A 120 -11.62 -12.11 -10.08
C VAL A 120 -10.90 -11.14 -9.15
N ALA A 121 -9.87 -10.49 -9.66
CA ALA A 121 -9.12 -9.47 -8.94
C ALA A 121 -10.02 -8.26 -8.60
N THR A 122 -10.26 -8.07 -7.30
CA THR A 122 -11.11 -7.00 -6.77
C THR A 122 -10.25 -5.87 -6.21
N ARG A 123 -10.40 -4.69 -6.81
CA ARG A 123 -9.69 -3.47 -6.38
C ARG A 123 -10.07 -3.11 -4.95
N THR A 124 -9.06 -2.88 -4.12
CA THR A 124 -9.21 -2.63 -2.69
C THR A 124 -8.26 -1.51 -2.30
N THR A 125 -8.66 -0.65 -1.36
CA THR A 125 -7.76 0.38 -0.82
C THR A 125 -7.84 0.46 0.69
N ILE A 126 -6.76 0.94 1.29
CA ILE A 126 -6.71 1.32 2.69
C ILE A 126 -6.05 2.70 2.80
N ARG A 127 -6.66 3.59 3.58
CA ARG A 127 -6.29 4.99 3.67
C ARG A 127 -5.85 5.34 5.08
N PHE A 128 -4.75 6.06 5.18
CA PHE A 128 -4.18 6.61 6.40
C PHE A 128 -4.07 8.13 6.24
N GLU A 129 -4.35 8.87 7.32
CA GLU A 129 -4.33 10.33 7.31
C GLU A 129 -3.33 10.87 8.34
N ASN A 130 -2.94 12.12 8.16
CA ASN A 130 -2.05 12.84 9.08
C ASN A 130 -0.68 12.16 9.26
N LEU A 131 -0.12 11.57 8.19
CA LEU A 131 1.23 11.05 8.25
C LEU A 131 2.23 12.17 8.50
N SER A 132 3.29 11.84 9.26
CA SER A 132 4.40 12.76 9.53
C SER A 132 4.88 13.38 8.23
N THR A 133 5.08 14.70 8.20
CA THR A 133 5.59 15.40 7.00
C THR A 133 6.99 14.95 6.59
N GLN A 134 7.70 14.28 7.49
CA GLN A 134 9.03 13.73 7.24
C GLN A 134 8.98 12.32 6.63
N ALA A 135 7.87 11.60 6.80
CA ALA A 135 7.73 10.22 6.32
C ALA A 135 7.80 10.14 4.79
N THR A 136 8.58 9.19 4.29
CA THR A 136 8.75 8.93 2.85
C THR A 136 8.46 7.48 2.45
N SER A 137 8.18 6.63 3.44
CA SER A 137 7.86 5.21 3.21
C SER A 137 7.17 4.62 4.44
N LEU A 138 6.46 3.51 4.22
CA LEU A 138 5.96 2.65 5.29
C LEU A 138 6.99 1.55 5.53
N SER A 139 7.53 1.48 6.74
CA SER A 139 8.38 0.36 7.17
C SER A 139 7.58 -0.93 7.34
N LEU A 140 6.29 -0.80 7.68
CA LEU A 140 5.36 -1.92 7.80
C LEU A 140 3.94 -1.47 7.44
N LEU A 141 3.28 -2.24 6.60
CA LEU A 141 1.83 -2.23 6.40
C LEU A 141 1.28 -3.58 6.87
N GLU A 142 0.59 -3.58 8.01
CA GLU A 142 -0.08 -4.76 8.56
C GLU A 142 -1.58 -4.67 8.28
N LEU A 143 -2.10 -5.66 7.57
CA LEU A 143 -3.48 -5.72 7.15
C LEU A 143 -4.18 -6.88 7.84
N SER A 144 -5.34 -6.60 8.45
CA SER A 144 -6.14 -7.57 9.18
C SER A 144 -7.39 -7.93 8.38
N PHE A 145 -7.60 -9.23 8.19
CA PHE A 145 -8.71 -9.80 7.44
C PHE A 145 -9.40 -10.90 8.25
N ARG A 146 -10.62 -11.22 7.82
CA ARG A 146 -11.30 -12.47 8.16
C ARG A 146 -11.97 -13.02 6.91
N VAL A 147 -11.71 -14.28 6.59
CA VAL A 147 -12.26 -14.99 5.44
C VAL A 147 -13.06 -16.16 5.95
N ASP A 148 -14.36 -16.20 5.64
CA ASP A 148 -15.28 -17.27 6.09
C ASP A 148 -15.13 -17.58 7.59
N ASP A 149 -15.13 -16.52 8.40
CA ASP A 149 -14.94 -16.51 9.85
C ASP A 149 -13.55 -16.87 10.41
N THR A 150 -12.55 -17.09 9.55
CA THR A 150 -11.15 -17.31 9.96
C THR A 150 -10.35 -16.01 9.92
N PRO A 151 -9.92 -15.44 11.06
CA PRO A 151 -9.12 -14.22 11.09
C PRO A 151 -7.66 -14.48 10.75
N PHE A 152 -7.02 -13.54 10.04
CA PHE A 152 -5.58 -13.54 9.83
C PHE A 152 -5.05 -12.14 9.54
N SER A 153 -3.74 -11.96 9.69
CA SER A 153 -3.04 -10.78 9.18
C SER A 153 -1.99 -11.13 8.13
N ILE A 154 -1.70 -10.14 7.29
CA ILE A 154 -0.61 -10.12 6.33
C ILE A 154 0.23 -8.85 6.53
N LYS A 155 1.50 -8.91 6.13
CA LYS A 155 2.47 -7.85 6.36
C LYS A 155 3.25 -7.58 5.08
N PHE A 156 3.24 -6.33 4.64
CA PHE A 156 4.12 -5.81 3.59
C PHE A 156 5.15 -4.86 4.22
N ARG A 157 6.34 -4.77 3.65
CA ARG A 157 7.45 -3.98 4.22
C ARG A 157 8.09 -3.08 3.17
N ASP A 158 8.75 -2.04 3.67
CA ASP A 158 9.61 -1.16 2.88
C ASP A 158 8.90 -0.55 1.65
N ILE A 159 7.70 -0.01 1.88
CA ILE A 159 6.82 0.50 0.81
C ILE A 159 7.02 2.01 0.63
N PRO A 160 7.59 2.48 -0.50
CA PRO A 160 7.66 3.91 -0.81
C PRO A 160 6.27 4.49 -1.14
N PHE A 161 6.08 5.80 -0.91
CA PHE A 161 4.84 6.53 -1.26
C PHE A 161 5.04 8.03 -1.47
#